data_AF-A0A954ZAT0-F1
#
_entry.id   AF-A0A954ZAT0-F1
#
_cell.length_a   1.000
_cell.length_b   1.000
_cell.length_c   1.000
_cell.angle_alpha   90.00
_cell.angle_beta   90.00
_cell.angle_gamma   90.00
#
_symmetry.space_group_name_H-M   'P 1'
#
loop_
_entity.id
_entity.type
_entity.pdbx_description
1 polymer ?
#
loop_
_entity_poly.entity_id
_entity_poly.type
_entity_poly.pdbx_seq_one_letter_code
_entity_poly.pdbx_strand_id
1 'polypeptide(L)'
;MTSQKSGNDDSALPSRDLEELTHRCGEWLRGSGPESDIVISSRIRLARNLADFPFIRRCTDHDRTSIESFLHDKLTSAKELSDLMYLNVENLRSVDRQFLVERQLISRELADSDGARSVVIDSNEKYSLMVNEEDHLRIQLMK
;
A
#
# COMPACT_ATOMS: atom_id res chain seq x y z
N MET A 1 -8.73 39.66 -19.33
CA MET A 1 -8.85 38.93 -18.05
C MET A 1 -8.71 37.46 -18.38
N THR A 2 -7.47 37.01 -18.47
CA THR A 2 -7.08 35.67 -18.90
C THR A 2 -6.50 34.99 -17.68
N SER A 3 -7.26 34.09 -17.07
CA SER A 3 -6.82 33.29 -15.93
C SER A 3 -5.82 32.25 -16.42
N GLN A 4 -4.55 32.47 -16.12
CA GLN A 4 -3.52 31.43 -16.20
C GLN A 4 -3.78 30.42 -15.08
N LYS A 5 -4.03 29.16 -15.47
CA LYS A 5 -3.96 28.00 -14.59
C LYS A 5 -2.52 27.87 -14.10
N SER A 6 -2.32 28.00 -12.79
CA SER A 6 -1.05 27.68 -12.15
C SER A 6 -0.75 26.20 -12.32
N GLY A 7 0.46 25.92 -12.80
CA GLY A 7 0.96 24.58 -13.08
C GLY A 7 1.01 23.73 -11.81
N ASN A 8 0.72 22.44 -12.01
CA ASN A 8 0.95 21.39 -11.03
C ASN A 8 2.48 21.24 -10.89
N ASP A 9 3.00 21.52 -9.72
CA ASP A 9 4.43 21.41 -9.43
C ASP A 9 4.78 19.94 -9.19
N ASP A 10 5.05 19.22 -10.29
CA ASP A 10 5.45 17.80 -10.34
C ASP A 10 6.95 17.60 -9.98
N SER A 11 7.51 18.44 -9.11
CA SER A 11 8.95 18.48 -8.81
C SER A 11 9.37 17.93 -7.44
N ALA A 12 8.49 17.19 -6.76
CA ALA A 12 8.89 16.39 -5.60
C ALA A 12 9.52 15.06 -6.08
N LEU A 13 10.80 14.87 -5.78
CA LEU A 13 11.53 13.62 -5.95
C LEU A 13 10.75 12.46 -5.28
N PRO A 14 10.82 11.22 -5.82
CA PRO A 14 10.23 10.07 -5.13
C PRO A 14 10.78 10.00 -3.70
N SER A 15 9.95 9.59 -2.73
CA SER A 15 10.49 9.23 -1.42
C SER A 15 11.58 8.17 -1.66
N ARG A 16 12.74 8.32 -1.01
CA ARG A 16 13.91 7.44 -1.18
C ARG A 16 13.53 5.95 -1.20
N ASP A 17 12.53 5.61 -0.41
CA ASP A 17 12.05 4.23 -0.26
C ASP A 17 11.42 3.65 -1.54
N LEU A 18 10.72 4.45 -2.37
CA LEU A 18 10.18 3.97 -3.65
C LEU A 18 11.27 3.84 -4.73
N GLU A 19 12.28 4.71 -4.71
CA GLU A 19 13.38 4.64 -5.68
C GLU A 19 14.16 3.32 -5.54
N GLU A 20 14.37 2.84 -4.32
CA GLU A 20 14.99 1.53 -4.06
C GLU A 20 14.23 0.37 -4.71
N LEU A 21 12.90 0.44 -4.72
CA LEU A 21 12.08 -0.57 -5.38
C LEU A 21 12.39 -0.60 -6.88
N THR A 22 12.55 0.54 -7.55
CA THR A 22 12.78 0.59 -9.01
C THR A 22 14.02 -0.17 -9.49
N HIS A 23 15.01 -0.37 -8.62
CA HIS A 23 16.25 -1.07 -8.94
C HIS A 23 16.21 -2.58 -8.68
N ARG A 24 15.09 -3.11 -8.19
CA ARG A 24 14.90 -4.53 -7.85
C ARG A 24 13.81 -5.16 -8.70
N CYS A 25 13.99 -6.45 -9.02
CA CYS A 25 12.90 -7.25 -9.57
C CYS A 25 11.91 -7.58 -8.43
N GLY A 26 10.63 -7.29 -8.63
CA GLY A 26 9.58 -7.58 -7.65
C GLY A 26 9.49 -9.09 -7.40
N GLU A 27 9.19 -9.47 -6.15
CA GLU A 27 9.24 -10.88 -5.72
C GLU A 27 8.38 -11.80 -6.59
N TRP A 28 7.19 -11.35 -6.98
CA TRP A 28 6.23 -12.11 -7.79
C TRP A 28 6.69 -12.44 -9.21
N LEU A 29 7.78 -11.80 -9.68
CA LEU A 29 8.39 -12.06 -10.99
C LEU A 29 9.66 -12.92 -10.89
N ARG A 30 10.10 -13.32 -9.70
CA ARG A 30 11.35 -14.08 -9.54
C ARG A 30 11.27 -15.50 -10.08
N GLY A 31 10.08 -16.10 -10.18
CA GLY A 31 9.90 -17.43 -10.77
C GLY A 31 10.69 -18.55 -10.09
N SER A 32 10.85 -18.48 -8.76
CA SER A 32 11.67 -19.43 -7.98
C SER A 32 10.86 -20.52 -7.27
N GLY A 33 9.55 -20.56 -7.46
CA GLY A 33 8.65 -21.56 -6.90
C GLY A 33 8.58 -22.85 -7.73
N PRO A 34 7.91 -23.89 -7.20
CA PRO A 34 7.53 -25.07 -8.00
C PRO A 34 6.69 -24.65 -9.21
N GLU A 35 6.87 -25.33 -10.35
CA GLU A 35 6.10 -25.09 -11.59
C GLU A 35 6.19 -23.66 -12.11
N SER A 36 7.31 -22.97 -11.87
CA SER A 36 7.51 -21.57 -12.29
C SER A 36 7.63 -21.37 -13.81
N ASP A 37 7.68 -22.45 -14.58
CA ASP A 37 7.53 -22.45 -16.03
C ASP A 37 6.09 -22.16 -16.48
N ILE A 38 5.11 -22.38 -15.61
CA ILE A 38 3.67 -22.17 -15.87
C ILE A 38 3.07 -21.14 -14.90
N VAL A 39 3.33 -21.30 -13.60
CA VAL A 39 2.78 -20.47 -12.53
C VAL A 39 3.69 -19.27 -12.27
N ILE A 40 3.19 -18.08 -12.56
CA ILE A 40 3.95 -16.84 -12.36
C ILE A 40 4.13 -16.53 -10.87
N SER A 41 3.03 -16.56 -10.10
CA SER A 41 3.04 -16.32 -8.65
C SER A 41 1.83 -16.92 -7.96
N SER A 42 1.94 -17.12 -6.65
CA SER A 42 0.86 -17.47 -5.73
C SER A 42 0.62 -16.32 -4.76
N ARG A 43 -0.66 -15.99 -4.53
CA ARG A 43 -1.05 -14.86 -3.68
C ARG A 43 -2.15 -15.24 -2.71
N ILE A 44 -1.94 -14.94 -1.43
CA ILE A 44 -2.92 -15.13 -0.35
C ILE A 44 -3.31 -13.75 0.18
N ARG A 45 -4.61 -13.55 0.43
CA ARG A 45 -5.16 -12.32 1.02
C ARG A 45 -6.04 -12.64 2.21
N LEU A 46 -5.85 -11.91 3.30
CA LEU A 46 -6.69 -11.95 4.50
C LEU A 46 -7.28 -10.57 4.75
N ALA A 47 -8.61 -10.47 4.69
CA ALA A 47 -9.38 -9.28 5.01
C ALA A 47 -9.83 -9.30 6.47
N ARG A 48 -9.63 -8.20 7.21
CA ARG A 48 -10.02 -8.05 8.63
C ARG A 48 -10.57 -6.66 8.89
N ASN A 49 -11.60 -6.62 9.75
CA ASN A 49 -12.17 -5.39 10.27
C ASN A 49 -11.97 -5.35 11.79
N LEU A 50 -11.70 -4.15 12.32
CA LEU A 50 -11.51 -3.90 13.74
C LEU A 50 -12.88 -3.79 14.42
N ALA A 51 -13.04 -4.45 15.58
CA ALA A 51 -14.34 -4.57 16.25
C ALA A 51 -14.94 -3.23 16.72
N ASP A 52 -14.08 -2.30 17.14
CA ASP A 52 -14.50 -1.02 17.73
C ASP A 52 -14.82 0.07 16.68
N PHE A 53 -14.73 -0.26 15.39
CA PHE A 53 -14.92 0.69 14.29
C PHE A 53 -16.06 0.24 13.35
N PRO A 54 -16.84 1.17 12.78
CA PRO A 54 -17.77 0.86 11.69
C PRO A 54 -17.01 0.29 10.50
N PHE A 55 -17.65 -0.50 9.63
CA PHE A 55 -17.05 -0.89 8.34
C PHE A 55 -16.73 0.34 7.47
N ILE A 56 -15.69 0.26 6.61
CA ILE A 56 -15.19 1.38 5.78
C ILE A 56 -16.29 2.16 5.05
N ARG A 57 -17.30 1.47 4.53
CA ARG A 57 -18.43 2.10 3.80
C ARG A 57 -19.27 3.05 4.66
N ARG A 58 -19.16 2.97 6.00
CA ARG A 58 -19.84 3.80 6.98
C ARG A 58 -18.89 4.64 7.84
N CYS A 59 -17.58 4.47 7.69
CA CYS A 59 -16.59 5.27 8.39
C CYS A 59 -16.67 6.75 7.96
N THR A 60 -16.58 7.63 8.94
CA THR A 60 -16.24 9.04 8.73
C THR A 60 -14.74 9.20 8.46
N ASP A 61 -14.31 10.38 8.01
CA ASP A 61 -12.88 10.68 7.84
C ASP A 61 -12.11 10.61 9.16
N HIS A 62 -12.78 10.92 10.27
CA HIS A 62 -12.22 10.77 11.61
C HIS A 62 -12.01 9.29 11.97
N ASP A 63 -12.99 8.42 11.66
CA ASP A 63 -12.84 6.98 11.88
C ASP A 63 -11.70 6.42 11.04
N ARG A 64 -11.59 6.80 9.76
CA ARG A 64 -10.50 6.37 8.88
C ARG A 64 -9.14 6.77 9.42
N THR A 65 -8.99 8.04 9.81
CA THR A 65 -7.74 8.55 10.43
C THR A 65 -7.41 7.79 11.71
N SER A 66 -8.41 7.48 12.53
CA SER A 66 -8.23 6.74 13.79
C SER A 66 -7.82 5.29 13.56
N ILE A 67 -8.43 4.61 12.58
CA ILE A 67 -8.05 3.25 12.18
C ILE A 67 -6.62 3.23 11.64
N GLU A 68 -6.29 4.19 10.79
CA GLU A 68 -4.97 4.33 10.15
C GLU A 68 -3.89 4.50 11.22
N SER A 69 -4.05 5.49 12.12
CA SER A 69 -3.11 5.75 13.21
C SER A 69 -3.00 4.55 14.16
N PHE A 70 -4.12 3.91 14.51
CA PHE A 70 -4.12 2.73 15.39
C PHE A 70 -3.32 1.57 14.77
N LEU A 71 -3.54 1.28 13.49
CA LEU A 71 -2.82 0.21 12.80
C LEU A 71 -1.36 0.58 12.57
N HIS A 72 -1.05 1.83 12.25
CA HIS A 72 0.33 2.32 12.14
C HIS A 72 1.11 2.07 13.44
N ASP A 73 0.55 2.43 14.59
CA ASP A 73 1.20 2.24 15.90
C ASP A 73 1.43 0.75 16.20
N LYS A 74 0.47 -0.12 15.88
CA LYS A 74 0.58 -1.57 16.10
C LYS A 74 1.58 -2.23 15.16
N LEU A 75 1.62 -1.81 13.90
CA LEU A 75 2.56 -2.37 12.91
C LEU A 75 3.99 -1.93 13.19
N THR A 76 4.20 -0.66 13.55
CA THR A 76 5.54 -0.13 13.89
C THR A 76 6.09 -0.70 15.19
N SER A 77 5.23 -1.12 16.12
CA SER A 77 5.65 -1.72 17.41
C SER A 77 5.88 -3.24 17.35
N ALA A 78 5.48 -3.91 16.27
CA ALA A 78 5.65 -5.35 16.11
C ALA A 78 7.10 -5.70 15.73
N LYS A 79 7.84 -6.33 16.66
CA LYS A 79 9.27 -6.65 16.48
C LYS A 79 9.52 -7.70 15.40
N GLU A 80 8.53 -8.54 15.14
CA GLU A 80 8.55 -9.59 14.13
C GLU A 80 8.49 -9.03 12.69
N LEU A 81 8.07 -7.76 12.55
CA LEU A 81 8.03 -7.05 11.30
C LEU A 81 9.23 -6.08 11.22
N SER A 82 10.44 -6.64 11.13
CA SER A 82 11.65 -5.85 10.89
C SER A 82 11.73 -5.40 9.43
N ASP A 83 12.31 -4.21 9.18
CA ASP A 83 12.54 -3.62 7.85
C ASP A 83 11.27 -3.43 7.00
N LEU A 84 10.29 -2.78 7.60
CA LEU A 84 9.06 -2.35 6.94
C LEU A 84 9.17 -0.94 6.37
N MET A 85 8.70 -0.79 5.14
CA MET A 85 8.44 0.49 4.50
C MET A 85 6.97 0.85 4.70
N TYR A 86 6.72 1.92 5.47
CA TYR A 86 5.38 2.49 5.62
C TYR A 86 5.19 3.61 4.59
N LEU A 87 4.10 3.56 3.84
CA LEU A 87 3.73 4.57 2.85
C LEU A 87 2.32 5.07 3.14
N ASN A 88 2.18 6.38 3.38
CA ASN A 88 0.88 7.04 3.38
C ASN A 88 0.42 7.21 1.92
N VAL A 89 -0.59 6.44 1.52
CA VAL A 89 -1.03 6.36 0.12
C VAL A 89 -1.81 7.62 -0.30
N GLU A 90 -2.45 8.31 0.65
CA GLU A 90 -3.12 9.59 0.39
C GLU A 90 -2.13 10.66 -0.09
N ASN A 91 -0.91 10.65 0.46
CA ASN A 91 0.14 11.61 0.13
C ASN A 91 1.01 11.22 -1.09
N LEU A 92 0.82 10.03 -1.66
CA LEU A 92 1.60 9.60 -2.84
C LEU A 92 1.14 10.30 -4.11
N ARG A 93 2.04 10.53 -5.05
CA ARG A 93 1.69 10.99 -6.41
C ARG A 93 0.93 9.89 -7.15
N SER A 94 0.13 10.26 -8.15
CA SER A 94 -0.62 9.29 -8.97
C SER A 94 0.30 8.25 -9.63
N VAL A 95 1.47 8.68 -10.12
CA VAL A 95 2.48 7.79 -10.73
C VAL A 95 3.03 6.79 -9.72
N ASP A 96 3.26 7.20 -8.48
CA ASP A 96 3.79 6.33 -7.43
C ASP A 96 2.73 5.31 -6.99
N ARG A 97 1.47 5.74 -6.88
CA ARG A 97 0.35 4.81 -6.61
C ARG A 97 0.21 3.79 -7.73
N GLN A 98 0.26 4.24 -8.99
CA GLN A 98 0.19 3.37 -10.16
C GLN A 98 1.35 2.38 -10.20
N PHE A 99 2.56 2.83 -9.88
CA PHE A 99 3.74 1.96 -9.76
C PHE A 99 3.52 0.84 -8.73
N LEU A 100 3.00 1.17 -7.53
CA LEU A 100 2.72 0.18 -6.50
C LEU A 100 1.62 -0.82 -6.91
N VAL A 101 0.61 -0.38 -7.68
CA VAL A 101 -0.43 -1.25 -8.26
C VAL A 101 0.19 -2.22 -9.26
N GLU A 102 1.03 -1.74 -10.17
CA GLU A 102 1.69 -2.56 -11.19
C GLU A 102 2.65 -3.57 -10.57
N ARG A 103 3.31 -3.19 -9.47
CA ARG A 103 4.10 -4.09 -8.63
C ARG A 103 3.29 -5.09 -7.83
N GLN A 104 1.96 -5.05 -7.92
CA GLN A 104 1.04 -5.88 -7.14
C GLN A 104 1.14 -5.66 -5.61
N LEU A 105 1.73 -4.54 -5.16
CA LEU A 105 1.92 -4.24 -3.74
C LEU A 105 0.69 -3.60 -3.11
N ILE A 106 -0.12 -2.86 -3.88
CA ILE A 106 -1.43 -2.37 -3.45
C ILE A 106 -2.53 -2.75 -4.44
N SER A 107 -3.79 -2.70 -4.01
CA SER A 107 -4.94 -2.83 -4.89
C SER A 107 -5.22 -1.52 -5.64
N ARG A 108 -5.94 -1.62 -6.77
CA ARG A 108 -6.41 -0.44 -7.50
C ARG A 108 -7.40 0.36 -6.66
N GLU A 109 -8.23 -0.36 -5.92
CA GLU A 109 -9.21 0.19 -5.00
C GLU A 109 -8.53 1.08 -3.93
N LEU A 110 -7.40 0.65 -3.36
CA LEU A 110 -6.65 1.49 -2.42
C LEU A 110 -6.04 2.73 -3.10
N ALA A 111 -5.51 2.56 -4.31
CA ALA A 111 -4.87 3.65 -5.06
C ALA A 111 -5.86 4.76 -5.44
N ASP A 112 -7.10 4.38 -5.76
CA ASP A 112 -8.14 5.28 -6.29
C ASP A 112 -9.13 5.78 -5.22
N SER A 113 -9.09 5.22 -4.00
CA SER A 113 -9.95 5.66 -2.88
C SER A 113 -9.56 7.05 -2.37
N ASP A 114 -10.34 7.59 -1.41
CA ASP A 114 -10.06 8.88 -0.75
C ASP A 114 -9.92 8.74 0.77
N GLY A 115 -9.35 9.77 1.41
CA GLY A 115 -9.13 9.85 2.85
C GLY A 115 -7.93 9.02 3.36
N ALA A 116 -7.78 8.99 4.69
CA ALA A 116 -6.63 8.40 5.38
C ALA A 116 -6.48 6.91 5.04
N ARG A 117 -5.37 6.57 4.38
CA ARG A 117 -5.05 5.22 3.94
C ARG A 117 -3.55 5.04 3.77
N SER A 118 -3.08 3.83 4.03
CA SER A 118 -1.66 3.53 4.01
C SER A 118 -1.40 2.09 3.59
N VAL A 119 -0.15 1.83 3.25
CA VAL A 119 0.35 0.48 3.01
C VAL A 119 1.67 0.31 3.76
N VAL A 120 1.85 -0.87 4.33
CA VAL A 120 3.12 -1.32 4.89
C VAL A 120 3.65 -2.47 4.05
N ILE A 121 4.88 -2.35 3.57
CA ILE A 121 5.52 -3.28 2.63
C ILE A 121 6.83 -3.74 3.23
N ASP A 122 7.18 -5.01 3.09
CA ASP A 122 8.48 -5.50 3.50
C ASP A 122 9.58 -5.21 2.49
N SER A 123 10.83 -5.18 2.96
CA SER A 123 12.02 -4.95 2.12
C SER A 123 12.21 -5.96 0.97
N ASN A 124 11.53 -7.11 1.01
CA ASN A 124 11.57 -8.13 -0.04
C ASN A 124 10.29 -8.22 -0.88
N GLU A 125 9.32 -7.32 -0.71
CA GLU A 125 8.08 -7.30 -1.50
C GLU A 125 7.24 -8.60 -1.41
N LYS A 126 7.42 -9.39 -0.34
CA LYS A 126 6.68 -10.62 -0.03
C LYS A 126 5.36 -10.36 0.67
N TYR A 127 5.30 -9.35 1.53
CA TYR A 127 4.10 -9.01 2.26
C TYR A 127 3.75 -7.54 2.15
N SER A 128 2.46 -7.29 1.98
CA SER A 128 1.86 -5.96 1.94
C SER A 128 0.62 -5.93 2.82
N LEU A 129 0.56 -4.95 3.70
CA LEU A 129 -0.55 -4.73 4.62
C LEU A 129 -1.19 -3.40 4.25
N MET A 130 -2.36 -3.47 3.63
CA MET A 130 -3.13 -2.31 3.19
C MET A 130 -4.13 -1.91 4.26
N VAL A 131 -4.20 -0.63 4.57
CA VAL A 131 -5.07 -0.05 5.60
C VAL A 131 -6.14 0.83 4.96
N ASN A 132 -7.37 0.71 5.45
CA ASN A 132 -8.55 1.43 4.95
C ASN A 132 -8.81 1.24 3.45
N GLU A 133 -8.82 -0.02 3.02
CA GLU A 133 -9.25 -0.39 1.66
C GLU A 133 -10.75 -0.68 1.65
N GLU A 134 -11.21 -1.87 1.22
CA GLU A 134 -12.61 -2.29 1.42
C GLU A 134 -12.85 -2.71 2.88
N ASP A 135 -11.80 -3.23 3.51
CA ASP A 135 -11.71 -3.63 4.91
C ASP A 135 -10.68 -2.76 5.65
N HIS A 136 -10.72 -2.74 6.98
CA HIS A 136 -9.79 -1.92 7.78
C HIS A 136 -8.34 -2.33 7.56
N LEU A 137 -8.11 -3.65 7.44
CA LEU A 137 -6.80 -4.22 7.19
C LEU A 137 -6.91 -5.37 6.19
N ARG A 138 -6.12 -5.31 5.13
CA ARG A 138 -5.94 -6.38 4.16
C ARG A 138 -4.48 -6.79 4.13
N ILE A 139 -4.21 -8.01 4.58
CA ILE A 139 -2.87 -8.62 4.59
C ILE A 139 -2.73 -9.42 3.30
N GLN A 140 -1.67 -9.14 2.56
CA GLN A 140 -1.33 -9.83 1.34
C GLN A 140 0.03 -10.48 1.47
N LEU A 141 0.13 -11.74 1.06
CA LEU A 141 1.38 -12.47 0.90
C LEU A 141 1.52 -12.91 -0.55
N MET A 142 2.71 -12.81 -1.13
CA MET A 142 2.99 -13.18 -2.51
C MET A 142 4.34 -13.87 -2.65
N LYS A 143 4.39 -14.87 -3.53
CA LYS A 143 5.58 -15.65 -3.85
C LYS A 143 5.55 -16.13 -5.29
#